data_AF-A0A970XCI8-F1
#
_entry.id   AF-A0A970XCI8-F1
#
_cell.length_a   1.000
_cell.length_b   1.000
_cell.length_c   1.000
_cell.angle_alpha   90.00
_cell.angle_beta   90.00
_cell.angle_gamma   90.00
#
_symmetry.space_group_name_H-M   'P 1'
#
loop_
_entity.id
_entity.type
_entity.pdbx_description
1 polymer ?
#
loop_
_entity_poly.entity_id
_entity_poly.type
_entity_poly.pdbx_seq_one_letter_code
_entity_poly.pdbx_strand_id
1 'polypeptide(L)'
;MHRDKLIAQVKNEYSRLADAETQQHFGQTTTGLNAEVYYENLLNMVEKEIDHGTFDGFHSGKEVIEAVAKDKNKWLSDWKLI
;
A
#
# COMPACT_ATOMS: atom_id res chain seq x y z
N MET A 1 7.50 -4.14 -16.14
CA MET A 1 8.21 -2.96 -15.58
C MET A 1 9.38 -3.45 -14.72
N HIS A 2 10.42 -2.65 -14.43
CA HIS A 2 11.44 -3.07 -13.46
C HIS A 2 10.88 -2.99 -12.03
N ARG A 3 11.16 -4.00 -11.21
CA ARG A 3 10.67 -4.09 -9.82
C ARG A 3 11.08 -2.88 -8.98
N ASP A 4 12.32 -2.41 -9.11
CA ASP A 4 12.79 -1.18 -8.43
C ASP A 4 11.95 0.06 -8.78
N LYS A 5 11.55 0.17 -10.06
CA LYS A 5 10.66 1.25 -10.50
C LYS A 5 9.26 1.07 -9.94
N LEU A 6 8.77 -0.16 -9.80
CA LEU A 6 7.47 -0.46 -9.21
C LEU A 6 7.45 -0.11 -7.72
N ILE A 7 8.48 -0.52 -6.98
CA ILE A 7 8.68 -0.20 -5.57
C ILE A 7 8.69 1.31 -5.37
N ALA A 8 9.46 2.06 -6.16
CA ALA A 8 9.51 3.52 -6.05
C ALA A 8 8.13 4.18 -6.29
N GLN A 9 7.35 3.68 -7.25
CA GLN A 9 5.99 4.19 -7.51
C GLN A 9 5.03 3.85 -6.37
N VAL A 10 5.10 2.63 -5.84
CA VAL A 10 4.26 2.19 -4.71
C VAL A 10 4.58 2.99 -3.44
N LYS A 11 5.87 3.22 -3.14
CA LYS A 11 6.30 4.10 -2.03
C LYS A 11 5.69 5.49 -2.12
N ASN A 12 5.77 6.11 -3.30
CA ASN A 12 5.27 7.45 -3.53
C ASN A 12 3.75 7.53 -3.32
N GLU A 13 3.02 6.55 -3.84
CA GLU A 13 1.56 6.53 -3.77
C GLU A 13 1.06 6.20 -2.35
N TYR A 14 1.71 5.29 -1.61
CA TYR A 14 1.37 5.07 -0.20
C TYR A 14 1.68 6.28 0.69
N SER A 15 2.78 7.00 0.42
CA SER A 15 3.08 8.26 1.12
C SER A 15 1.98 9.31 0.86
N ARG A 16 1.55 9.43 -0.40
CA ARG A 16 0.46 10.32 -0.81
C ARG A 16 -0.87 9.97 -0.11
N LEU A 17 -1.16 8.68 0.07
CA LEU A 17 -2.35 8.20 0.77
C LEU A 17 -2.28 8.51 2.27
N ALA A 18 -1.14 8.27 2.90
CA ALA A 18 -0.92 8.59 4.31
C ALA A 18 -1.08 10.09 4.58
N ASP A 19 -0.52 10.94 3.72
CA ASP A 19 -0.65 12.40 3.82
C ASP A 19 -2.11 12.84 3.63
N ALA A 20 -2.78 12.31 2.60
CA ALA A 20 -4.18 12.64 2.31
C ALA A 20 -5.12 12.22 3.45
N GLU A 21 -4.94 11.01 4.00
CA GLU A 21 -5.75 10.51 5.11
C GLU A 21 -5.46 11.30 6.39
N THR A 22 -4.20 11.61 6.68
CA THR A 22 -3.82 12.45 7.83
C THR A 22 -4.46 13.83 7.75
N GLN A 23 -4.48 14.46 6.58
CA GLN A 23 -5.13 15.76 6.36
C GLN A 23 -6.66 15.68 6.46
N GLN A 24 -7.28 14.62 5.93
CA GLN A 24 -8.73 14.43 5.98
C GLN A 24 -9.24 14.09 7.39
N HIS A 25 -8.49 13.28 8.15
CA HIS A 25 -8.85 12.86 9.50
C HIS A 25 -8.41 13.85 10.60
N PHE A 26 -7.68 14.92 10.26
CA PHE A 26 -7.31 15.99 11.19
C PHE A 26 -8.54 16.67 11.85
N GLY A 27 -9.75 16.50 11.29
CA GLY A 27 -11.02 16.96 11.86
C GLY A 27 -11.90 15.88 12.52
N GLN A 28 -11.56 14.59 12.41
CA GLN A 28 -12.37 13.48 12.91
C GLN A 28 -11.49 12.43 13.62
N THR A 29 -11.11 12.74 14.85
CA THR A 29 -10.51 11.76 15.80
C THR A 29 -11.53 10.69 16.17
N THR A 30 -11.57 9.55 15.47
CA THR A 30 -12.29 8.36 15.96
C THR A 30 -11.82 7.03 15.35
N THR A 31 -10.52 6.78 15.20
CA THR A 31 -9.96 5.40 15.19
C THR A 31 -8.46 5.52 15.32
N GLY A 32 -7.91 5.11 16.48
CA GLY A 32 -6.49 5.29 16.86
C GLY A 32 -5.49 4.42 16.10
N LEU A 33 -5.71 4.18 14.80
CA LEU A 33 -4.67 3.67 13.90
C LEU A 33 -3.97 4.89 13.31
N ASN A 34 -2.70 5.08 13.64
CA ASN A 34 -1.88 6.06 12.95
C ASN A 34 -1.88 5.67 11.45
N ALA A 35 -2.48 6.50 10.60
CA ALA A 35 -2.59 6.25 9.16
C ALA A 35 -1.20 5.96 8.56
N GLU A 36 -0.17 6.64 9.05
CA GLU A 36 1.23 6.39 8.72
C GLU A 36 1.63 4.94 8.98
N VAL A 37 1.41 4.43 10.20
CA VAL A 37 1.73 3.04 10.57
C VAL A 37 0.93 2.03 9.74
N TYR A 38 -0.33 2.34 9.44
CA TYR A 38 -1.16 1.48 8.58
C TYR A 38 -0.58 1.38 7.15
N TYR A 39 -0.23 2.52 6.54
CA TYR A 39 0.32 2.54 5.19
C TYR A 39 1.77 2.04 5.12
N GLU A 40 2.58 2.24 6.16
CA GLU A 40 3.92 1.64 6.26
C GLU A 40 3.84 0.11 6.31
N ASN A 41 2.92 -0.44 7.11
CA ASN A 41 2.71 -1.89 7.17
C ASN A 41 2.25 -2.45 5.82
N LEU A 42 1.33 -1.76 5.14
CA LEU A 42 0.90 -2.15 3.79
C LEU A 42 2.04 -2.06 2.77
N LEU A 43 2.84 -0.99 2.81
CA LEU A 43 3.98 -0.80 1.94
C LEU A 43 4.99 -1.95 2.10
N ASN A 44 5.34 -2.30 3.34
CA ASN A 44 6.26 -3.41 3.62
C ASN A 44 5.75 -4.75 3.06
N MET A 45 4.45 -5.03 3.19
CA MET A 45 3.85 -6.24 2.61
C MET A 45 3.88 -6.20 1.07
N VAL A 46 3.54 -5.07 0.47
CA VAL A 46 3.54 -4.92 -1.00
C VAL A 46 4.95 -5.04 -1.57
N GLU A 47 5.97 -4.45 -0.93
CA GLU A 47 7.36 -4.57 -1.36
C GLU A 47 7.83 -6.03 -1.40
N LYS A 48 7.52 -6.79 -0.34
CA LYS A 48 7.82 -8.23 -0.28
C LYS A 48 7.19 -8.99 -1.45
N GLU A 49 5.93 -8.69 -1.77
CA GLU A 49 5.20 -9.33 -2.86
C GLU A 49 5.69 -8.87 -4.24
N ILE A 50 6.17 -7.62 -4.38
CA ILE A 50 6.87 -7.16 -5.61
C ILE A 50 8.16 -7.95 -5.80
N ASP A 51 8.95 -8.13 -4.74
CA ASP A 51 10.21 -8.88 -4.80
C ASP A 51 9.99 -10.36 -5.15
N HIS A 52 8.88 -10.95 -4.67
CA HIS A 52 8.43 -12.29 -5.04
C HIS A 52 7.91 -12.40 -6.48
N GLY A 53 7.66 -11.28 -7.16
CA GLY A 53 7.14 -11.25 -8.53
C GLY A 53 5.61 -11.36 -8.62
N THR A 54 4.89 -11.27 -7.50
CA THR A 54 3.41 -11.31 -7.44
C THR A 54 2.78 -10.23 -8.34
N PHE A 55 3.46 -9.09 -8.49
CA PHE A 55 3.01 -7.95 -9.30
C PHE A 55 3.73 -7.79 -10.65
N ASP A 56 4.46 -8.80 -11.14
CA ASP A 56 5.24 -8.67 -12.40
C ASP A 56 4.36 -8.35 -13.64
N GLY A 57 3.07 -8.70 -13.59
CA GLY A 57 2.08 -8.37 -14.62
C GLY A 57 1.51 -6.94 -14.56
N PHE A 58 1.90 -6.14 -13.57
CA PHE A 58 1.42 -4.78 -13.37
C PHE A 58 2.31 -3.76 -14.09
N HIS A 59 1.70 -2.67 -14.57
CA HIS A 59 2.37 -1.64 -15.36
C HIS A 59 2.64 -0.36 -14.56
N SER A 60 2.02 -0.21 -13.38
CA SER A 60 2.27 0.93 -12.50
C SER A 60 2.01 0.62 -11.01
N GLY A 61 2.61 1.40 -10.12
CA GLY A 61 2.35 1.31 -8.68
C GLY A 61 0.91 1.65 -8.30
N LYS A 62 0.24 2.50 -9.08
CA LYS A 62 -1.18 2.80 -8.91
C LYS A 62 -2.05 1.55 -9.11
N GLU A 63 -1.80 0.78 -10.16
CA GLU A 63 -2.55 -0.47 -10.40
C GLU A 63 -2.35 -1.48 -9.25
N VAL A 64 -1.12 -1.57 -8.72
CA VAL A 64 -0.82 -2.45 -7.57
C VAL A 64 -1.65 -2.03 -6.36
N ILE A 65 -1.65 -0.75 -6.03
CA ILE A 65 -2.36 -0.24 -4.85
C ILE A 65 -3.87 -0.35 -5.02
N GLU A 66 -4.40 -0.13 -6.23
CA GLU A 66 -5.83 -0.35 -6.52
C GLU A 66 -6.21 -1.83 -6.40
N ALA A 67 -5.37 -2.75 -6.87
CA ALA A 67 -5.60 -4.18 -6.73
C ALA A 67 -5.56 -4.63 -5.26
N VAL A 68 -4.56 -4.18 -4.50
CA VAL A 68 -4.44 -4.44 -3.06
C VAL A 68 -5.62 -3.83 -2.29
N ALA A 69 -6.02 -2.61 -2.60
CA ALA A 69 -7.17 -1.97 -1.97
C ALA A 69 -8.47 -2.75 -2.21
N LYS A 70 -8.64 -3.28 -3.42
CA LYS A 70 -9.80 -4.08 -3.82
C LYS A 70 -9.86 -5.43 -3.10
N ASP A 71 -8.73 -6.12 -2.94
CA ASP A 71 -8.70 -7.44 -2.29
C ASP A 71 -7.34 -7.73 -1.62
N LYS A 72 -7.15 -7.25 -0.39
CA LYS A 72 -5.89 -7.41 0.35
C LYS A 72 -5.53 -8.88 0.57
N ASN A 73 -6.50 -9.74 0.86
CA ASN A 73 -6.27 -11.17 1.12
C ASN A 73 -5.75 -11.91 -0.12
N LYS A 74 -6.13 -11.46 -1.31
CA LYS A 74 -5.63 -12.04 -2.57
C LYS A 74 -4.18 -11.68 -2.84
N TRP A 75 -3.78 -10.45 -2.52
CA TRP A 75 -2.50 -9.88 -2.98
C TRP A 75 -1.43 -9.81 -1.90
N LEU A 76 -1.79 -9.88 -0.63
CA LEU A 76 -0.89 -9.79 0.51
C LEU A 76 -1.00 -11.05 1.34
N SER A 77 -0.03 -11.95 1.17
CA SER A 77 -0.03 -13.25 1.88
C SER A 77 0.04 -13.09 3.40
N ASP A 78 0.69 -12.01 3.86
CA ASP A 78 0.85 -11.68 5.28
C ASP A 78 -0.33 -10.83 5.84
N TRP A 79 -1.32 -10.48 5.01
CA TRP A 79 -2.48 -9.74 5.47
C TRP A 79 -3.35 -10.60 6.38
N LYS A 80 -3.35 -10.26 7.66
CA LYS A 80 -4.29 -10.81 8.63
C LYS A 80 -5.38 -9.79 8.86
N LEU A 81 -6.64 -10.20 8.65
CA LEU A 81 -7.80 -9.46 9.12
C LEU A 81 -7.62 -9.19 10.62
N ILE A 82 -7.28 -7.95 10.95
CA ILE A 82 -7.33 -7.40 12.30
C ILE A 82 -8.77 -7.38 12.79
#